data_AF-A0A9D1IZM4-F1
#
_entry.id   AF-A0A9D1IZM4-F1
#
_cell.length_a   1.000
_cell.length_b   1.000
_cell.length_c   1.000
_cell.angle_alpha   90.00
_cell.angle_beta   90.00
_cell.angle_gamma   90.00
#
_symmetry.space_group_name_H-M   'P 1'
#
loop_
_entity.id
_entity.type
_entity.pdbx_description
1 polymer ?
#
loop_
_entity_poly.entity_id
_entity_poly.type
_entity_poly.pdbx_seq_one_letter_code
_entity_poly.pdbx_strand_id
1 'polypeptide(L)'
;MKQVNILMMGGKRCGKTTVLASMCAEINKALAGTSMSLDSDNEQTRVDLEKAKISIRQKVESFKTPLTRVEVDENPTSALKTYSFHLRIDNGGKIPFRIHDIPGEWLTDSHQKEVKALVKDCQVIIIAIDTPYLFSKMTSKGYGIYHEEYNKPLEIANFFKNSLSVDQIEDRMILFVPIKCERYYHLTNTPKLNVSKRNYMQELIDAIGCGYRDLLMFLRSTPELLNSCTLAITPILSAGGIDFVHFRTDSETGKITSLYQEPEFLREFEQGYSPKFCEQPMIYALIYILMQELGPQTQKKGSLFGQRGIFQGLNRTQMQAAVETLRKKLKRNTGNHPEDGFYFIQNPREL
;
A
#
# COMPACT_ATOMS: atom_id res chain seq x y z
N MET A 1 -16.75 17.89 -10.46
CA MET A 1 -16.57 17.84 -8.99
C MET A 1 -15.12 17.45 -8.73
N LYS A 2 -14.42 18.12 -7.80
CA LYS A 2 -13.10 17.64 -7.38
C LYS A 2 -13.29 16.35 -6.60
N GLN A 3 -12.42 15.38 -6.84
CA GLN A 3 -12.48 14.04 -6.31
C GLN A 3 -11.09 13.71 -5.79
N VAL A 4 -11.04 13.05 -4.65
CA VAL A 4 -9.77 12.60 -4.07
C VAL A 4 -9.23 11.47 -4.94
N ASN A 5 -7.97 11.54 -5.32
CA ASN A 5 -7.32 10.55 -6.16
C ASN A 5 -6.14 9.93 -5.41
N ILE A 6 -6.14 8.60 -5.39
CA ILE A 6 -5.09 7.77 -4.85
C ILE A 6 -4.44 7.05 -6.04
N LEU A 7 -3.12 7.13 -6.14
CA LEU A 7 -2.35 6.35 -7.11
C LEU A 7 -1.81 5.10 -6.44
N MET A 8 -2.04 3.93 -7.04
CA MET A 8 -1.38 2.68 -6.66
C MET A 8 -0.36 2.31 -7.73
N MET A 9 0.90 2.26 -7.34
CA MET A 9 2.03 1.92 -8.20
C MET A 9 2.92 0.86 -7.54
N GLY A 10 3.79 0.25 -8.33
CA GLY A 10 4.66 -0.83 -7.90
C GLY A 10 4.97 -1.73 -9.07
N GLY A 11 6.04 -2.51 -8.93
CA GLY A 11 6.53 -3.35 -10.02
C GLY A 11 5.52 -4.36 -10.54
N LYS A 12 5.89 -5.01 -11.63
CA LYS A 12 5.04 -5.99 -12.29
C LYS A 12 4.78 -7.16 -11.34
N ARG A 13 3.51 -7.58 -11.24
CA ARG A 13 3.07 -8.78 -10.48
C ARG A 13 3.39 -8.77 -8.98
N CYS A 14 3.71 -7.62 -8.39
CA CYS A 14 3.88 -7.56 -6.94
C CYS A 14 2.57 -7.96 -6.20
N GLY A 15 1.41 -7.64 -6.78
CA GLY A 15 0.09 -8.02 -6.26
C GLY A 15 -0.85 -6.84 -6.00
N LYS A 16 -0.71 -5.73 -6.74
CA LYS A 16 -1.46 -4.49 -6.51
C LYS A 16 -2.98 -4.67 -6.46
N THR A 17 -3.56 -5.23 -7.52
CA THR A 17 -5.01 -5.46 -7.58
C THR A 17 -5.50 -6.41 -6.48
N THR A 18 -4.71 -7.45 -6.17
CA THR A 18 -4.98 -8.37 -5.05
C THR A 18 -5.01 -7.64 -3.71
N VAL A 19 -4.03 -6.77 -3.49
CA VAL A 19 -3.92 -5.95 -2.28
C VAL A 19 -5.07 -4.96 -2.20
N LEU A 20 -5.44 -4.30 -3.29
CA LEU A 20 -6.61 -3.42 -3.33
C LEU A 20 -7.90 -4.16 -2.96
N ALA A 21 -8.10 -5.38 -3.49
CA ALA A 21 -9.25 -6.20 -3.14
C ALA A 21 -9.26 -6.58 -1.64
N SER A 22 -8.11 -6.98 -1.08
CA SER A 22 -7.97 -7.23 0.36
C SER A 22 -8.22 -5.97 1.19
N MET A 23 -7.68 -4.81 0.78
CA MET A 23 -7.91 -3.52 1.45
C MET A 23 -9.41 -3.18 1.52
N CYS A 24 -10.11 -3.31 0.39
CA CYS A 24 -11.55 -3.05 0.30
C CYS A 24 -12.40 -4.08 1.07
N ALA A 25 -11.96 -5.34 1.14
CA ALA A 25 -12.66 -6.37 1.90
C ALA A 25 -12.53 -6.19 3.42
N GLU A 26 -11.37 -5.72 3.89
CA GLU A 26 -11.09 -5.57 5.32
C GLU A 26 -11.53 -4.22 5.90
N ILE A 27 -11.56 -3.15 5.10
CA ILE A 27 -11.92 -1.81 5.61
C ILE A 27 -13.32 -1.75 6.22
N ASN A 28 -14.34 -2.36 5.59
CA ASN A 28 -15.69 -2.36 6.14
C ASN A 28 -15.81 -3.19 7.43
N LYS A 29 -14.99 -4.25 7.59
CA LYS A 29 -14.90 -4.98 8.86
C LYS A 29 -14.26 -4.11 9.94
N ALA A 30 -13.22 -3.35 9.59
CA ALA A 30 -12.56 -2.43 10.53
C ALA A 30 -13.49 -1.29 10.96
N LEU A 31 -14.32 -0.79 10.03
CA LEU A 31 -15.33 0.24 10.27
C LEU A 31 -16.62 -0.29 10.91
N ALA A 32 -16.79 -1.60 11.06
CA ALA A 32 -17.96 -2.17 11.71
C ALA A 32 -18.13 -1.61 13.13
N GLY A 33 -19.38 -1.30 13.49
CA GLY A 33 -19.72 -0.65 14.76
C GLY A 33 -19.37 0.84 14.84
N THR A 34 -18.97 1.46 13.72
CA THR A 34 -18.80 2.92 13.60
C THR A 34 -19.89 3.53 12.73
N SER A 35 -19.95 4.85 12.70
CA SER A 35 -20.86 5.62 11.84
C SER A 35 -20.35 5.80 10.40
N MET A 36 -19.52 4.86 9.91
CA MET A 36 -18.84 4.96 8.62
C MET A 36 -18.88 3.64 7.84
N SER A 37 -19.03 3.74 6.52
CA SER A 37 -18.91 2.60 5.60
C SER A 37 -18.24 3.02 4.30
N LEU A 38 -17.51 2.10 3.67
CA LEU A 38 -16.97 2.28 2.34
C LEU A 38 -17.84 1.55 1.30
N ASP A 39 -18.25 2.28 0.27
CA ASP A 39 -19.08 1.74 -0.80
C ASP A 39 -18.47 2.05 -2.17
N SER A 40 -18.67 1.15 -3.14
CA SER A 40 -18.28 1.37 -4.53
C SER A 40 -19.33 2.22 -5.26
N ASP A 41 -18.88 3.16 -6.09
CA ASP A 41 -19.78 4.06 -6.85
C ASP A 41 -20.31 3.44 -8.14
N ASN A 42 -19.71 2.37 -8.63
CA ASN A 42 -20.12 1.74 -9.88
C ASN A 42 -20.00 0.21 -9.86
N GLU A 43 -20.81 -0.42 -10.70
CA GLU A 43 -20.91 -1.87 -10.81
C GLU A 43 -19.59 -2.51 -11.26
N GLN A 44 -18.88 -1.85 -12.19
CA GLN A 44 -17.61 -2.36 -12.71
C GLN A 44 -16.55 -2.52 -11.61
N THR A 45 -16.42 -1.51 -10.74
CA THR A 45 -15.54 -1.54 -9.56
C THR A 45 -15.91 -2.71 -8.66
N ARG A 46 -17.20 -2.90 -8.38
CA ARG A 46 -17.70 -4.01 -7.55
C ARG A 46 -17.35 -5.37 -8.15
N VAL A 47 -17.62 -5.55 -9.44
CA VAL A 47 -17.33 -6.80 -10.18
C VAL A 47 -15.84 -7.10 -10.20
N ASP A 48 -15.00 -6.11 -10.48
CA ASP A 48 -13.55 -6.32 -10.56
C ASP A 48 -12.94 -6.69 -9.21
N LEU A 49 -13.39 -6.04 -8.12
CA LEU A 49 -12.92 -6.36 -6.77
C LEU A 49 -13.40 -7.73 -6.30
N GLU A 50 -14.65 -8.11 -6.56
CA GLU A 50 -15.15 -9.45 -6.22
C GLU A 50 -14.47 -10.55 -7.03
N LYS A 51 -14.18 -10.32 -8.32
CA LYS A 51 -13.37 -11.24 -9.13
C LYS A 51 -11.96 -11.42 -8.54
N ALA A 52 -11.31 -10.33 -8.17
CA ALA A 52 -9.98 -10.39 -7.53
C ALA A 52 -10.04 -11.17 -6.21
N LYS A 53 -11.04 -10.91 -5.37
CA LYS A 53 -11.26 -11.61 -4.10
C LYS A 53 -11.51 -13.11 -4.27
N ILE A 54 -12.34 -13.51 -5.24
CA ILE A 54 -12.57 -14.92 -5.57
C ILE A 54 -11.26 -15.57 -6.04
N SER A 55 -10.51 -14.90 -6.92
CA SER A 55 -9.22 -15.41 -7.42
C SER A 55 -8.22 -15.62 -6.28
N ILE A 56 -8.15 -14.70 -5.31
CA ILE A 56 -7.28 -14.86 -4.13
C ILE A 56 -7.68 -16.10 -3.33
N ARG A 57 -8.97 -16.25 -3.01
CA ARG A 57 -9.45 -17.41 -2.24
C ARG A 57 -9.16 -18.73 -2.94
N GLN A 58 -9.40 -18.80 -4.25
CA GLN A 58 -9.09 -20.00 -5.05
C GLN A 58 -7.59 -20.31 -5.07
N LYS A 59 -6.73 -19.29 -5.19
CA LYS A 59 -5.27 -19.49 -5.11
C LYS A 59 -4.83 -19.93 -3.73
N VAL A 60 -5.43 -19.40 -2.66
CA VAL A 60 -5.08 -19.79 -1.30
C VAL A 60 -5.41 -21.26 -1.02
N GLU A 61 -6.50 -21.78 -1.57
CA GLU A 61 -6.82 -23.21 -1.46
C GLU A 61 -5.75 -24.12 -2.09
N SER A 62 -5.08 -23.70 -3.18
CA SER A 62 -4.00 -24.51 -3.77
C SER A 62 -2.77 -24.56 -2.87
N PHE A 63 -2.53 -23.52 -2.06
CA PHE A 63 -1.37 -23.44 -1.15
C PHE A 63 -1.46 -24.34 0.09
N LYS A 64 -2.60 -25.00 0.32
CA LYS A 64 -2.71 -26.12 1.28
C LYS A 64 -1.83 -27.30 0.89
N THR A 65 -1.51 -27.44 -0.40
CA THR A 65 -0.47 -28.37 -0.84
C THR A 65 0.90 -27.72 -0.58
N PRO A 66 1.77 -28.32 0.26
CA PRO A 66 3.07 -27.72 0.57
C PRO A 66 3.92 -27.47 -0.67
N LEU A 67 4.68 -26.37 -0.66
CA LEU A 67 5.60 -25.97 -1.73
C LEU A 67 4.90 -25.80 -3.10
N THR A 68 3.66 -25.33 -3.09
CA THR A 68 2.92 -25.00 -4.30
C THR A 68 3.65 -23.94 -5.11
N ARG A 69 3.82 -24.21 -6.40
CA ARG A 69 4.52 -23.35 -7.35
C ARG A 69 3.56 -22.31 -7.91
N VAL A 70 3.96 -21.06 -7.84
CA VAL A 70 3.32 -19.96 -8.55
C VAL A 70 4.30 -19.45 -9.59
N GLU A 71 3.96 -19.66 -10.86
CA GLU A 71 4.67 -19.04 -11.95
C GLU A 71 4.35 -17.55 -11.99
N VAL A 72 5.37 -16.77 -12.32
CA VAL A 72 5.24 -15.31 -12.38
C VAL A 72 4.26 -14.92 -13.49
N ASP A 73 3.88 -15.78 -14.45
CA ASP A 73 3.09 -15.41 -15.65
C ASP A 73 1.56 -15.29 -15.49
N GLU A 74 0.96 -15.57 -14.34
CA GLU A 74 -0.51 -15.57 -14.21
C GLU A 74 -1.11 -14.14 -14.21
N ASN A 75 -1.63 -13.71 -15.37
CA ASN A 75 -2.56 -12.58 -15.59
C ASN A 75 -2.12 -11.18 -15.07
N PRO A 76 -1.21 -10.48 -15.74
CA PRO A 76 -0.86 -9.09 -15.39
C PRO A 76 -2.01 -8.10 -15.67
N THR A 77 -2.10 -7.05 -14.85
CA THR A 77 -2.95 -5.88 -15.16
C THR A 77 -2.39 -5.20 -16.40
N SER A 78 -3.10 -5.29 -17.53
CA SER A 78 -2.62 -4.84 -18.84
C SER A 78 -2.90 -3.37 -19.15
N ALA A 79 -3.78 -2.72 -18.40
CA ALA A 79 -4.19 -1.33 -18.59
C ALA A 79 -4.45 -0.63 -17.26
N LEU A 80 -4.35 0.70 -17.24
CA LEU A 80 -4.79 1.53 -16.11
C LEU A 80 -6.24 1.18 -15.73
N LYS A 81 -6.45 0.83 -14.46
CA LYS A 81 -7.79 0.62 -13.89
C LYS A 81 -8.08 1.72 -12.87
N THR A 82 -9.29 2.27 -12.94
CA THR A 82 -9.76 3.28 -11.98
C THR A 82 -10.98 2.75 -11.24
N TYR A 83 -10.85 2.65 -9.92
CA TYR A 83 -11.89 2.20 -9.01
C TYR A 83 -12.50 3.42 -8.32
N SER A 84 -13.83 3.54 -8.31
CA SER A 84 -14.52 4.69 -7.71
C SER A 84 -15.27 4.28 -6.45
N PHE A 85 -15.10 5.05 -5.39
CA PHE A 85 -15.67 4.77 -4.08
C PHE A 85 -16.21 6.03 -3.43
N HIS A 86 -17.10 5.85 -2.45
CA HIS A 86 -17.39 6.87 -1.45
C HIS A 86 -17.27 6.32 -0.04
N LEU A 87 -16.67 7.11 0.86
CA LEU A 87 -16.84 6.92 2.30
C LEU A 87 -18.16 7.59 2.71
N ARG A 88 -19.09 6.79 3.22
CA ARG A 88 -20.33 7.26 3.85
C ARG A 88 -20.06 7.56 5.32
N ILE A 89 -20.59 8.68 5.79
CA ILE A 89 -20.64 9.05 7.21
C ILE A 89 -22.12 9.22 7.57
N ASP A 90 -22.55 8.66 8.70
CA ASP A 90 -23.95 8.79 9.16
C ASP A 90 -24.38 10.27 9.17
N ASN A 91 -25.66 10.49 8.88
CA ASN A 91 -26.27 11.81 8.62
C ASN A 91 -25.91 12.43 7.26
N GLY A 92 -25.66 11.59 6.25
CA GLY A 92 -25.78 11.96 4.83
C GLY A 92 -24.50 12.45 4.15
N GLY A 93 -23.38 12.49 4.87
CA GLY A 93 -22.08 12.89 4.30
C GLY A 93 -21.51 11.80 3.38
N LYS A 94 -21.03 12.20 2.20
CA LYS A 94 -20.33 11.32 1.25
C LYS A 94 -19.01 11.93 0.82
N ILE A 95 -17.97 11.11 0.80
CA ILE A 95 -16.63 11.52 0.40
C ILE A 95 -16.21 10.68 -0.80
N PRO A 96 -16.37 11.19 -2.03
CA PRO A 96 -16.00 10.45 -3.22
C PRO A 96 -14.47 10.45 -3.39
N PHE A 97 -13.93 9.28 -3.72
CA PHE A 97 -12.53 9.14 -4.09
C PHE A 97 -12.33 8.07 -5.17
N ARG A 98 -11.17 8.12 -5.82
CA ARG A 98 -10.75 7.17 -6.85
C ARG A 98 -9.40 6.57 -6.49
N ILE A 99 -9.24 5.31 -6.85
CA ILE A 99 -7.95 4.62 -6.81
C ILE A 99 -7.57 4.26 -8.24
N HIS A 100 -6.42 4.74 -8.68
CA HIS A 100 -5.82 4.47 -9.98
C HIS A 100 -4.76 3.39 -9.83
N ASP A 101 -5.00 2.18 -10.33
CA ASP A 101 -4.05 1.06 -10.35
C ASP A 101 -3.36 1.03 -11.72
N ILE A 102 -2.08 1.41 -11.76
CA ILE A 102 -1.28 1.38 -12.99
C ILE A 102 -0.59 0.02 -13.17
N PRO A 103 -0.49 -0.51 -14.40
CA PRO A 103 0.36 -1.65 -14.70
C PRO A 103 1.80 -1.44 -14.24
N GLY A 104 2.47 -2.50 -13.79
CA GLY A 104 3.90 -2.38 -13.43
C GLY A 104 4.78 -2.09 -14.66
N GLU A 105 4.30 -2.52 -15.83
CA GLU A 105 4.85 -2.28 -17.15
C GLU A 105 4.82 -0.80 -17.56
N TRP A 106 3.99 0.02 -16.91
CA TRP A 106 3.96 1.47 -17.15
C TRP A 106 5.10 2.20 -16.45
N LEU A 107 5.91 1.51 -15.65
CA LEU A 107 7.12 2.07 -15.04
C LEU A 107 8.28 2.13 -16.05
N THR A 108 8.00 2.64 -17.25
CA THR A 108 8.92 2.78 -18.39
C THR A 108 8.73 4.14 -19.06
N ASP A 109 9.64 4.51 -19.96
CA ASP A 109 9.59 5.81 -20.64
C ASP A 109 8.35 5.99 -21.55
N SER A 110 7.77 4.89 -22.05
CA SER A 110 6.65 4.96 -23.01
C SER A 110 5.34 5.48 -22.41
N HIS A 111 5.18 5.40 -21.08
CA HIS A 111 3.98 5.86 -20.36
C HIS A 111 4.28 7.04 -19.43
N GLN A 112 5.41 7.72 -19.67
CA GLN A 112 5.91 8.73 -18.74
C GLN A 112 4.98 9.93 -18.57
N LYS A 113 4.28 10.33 -19.63
CA LYS A 113 3.35 11.48 -19.57
C LYS A 113 2.12 11.16 -18.72
N GLU A 114 1.55 9.98 -18.90
CA GLU A 114 0.37 9.51 -18.17
C GLU A 114 0.69 9.30 -16.69
N VAL A 115 1.78 8.61 -16.39
CA VAL A 115 2.22 8.39 -15.00
C VAL A 115 2.57 9.72 -14.31
N LYS A 116 3.20 10.65 -15.03
CA LYS A 116 3.50 11.99 -14.51
C LYS A 116 2.25 12.78 -14.17
N ALA A 117 1.22 12.73 -15.01
CA ALA A 117 -0.06 13.37 -14.71
C ALA A 117 -0.70 12.77 -13.45
N LEU A 118 -0.73 11.43 -13.34
CA LEU A 118 -1.26 10.75 -12.15
C LEU A 118 -0.49 11.10 -10.88
N VAL A 119 0.84 11.10 -10.91
CA VAL A 119 1.69 11.49 -9.77
C VAL A 119 1.42 12.93 -9.35
N LYS A 120 1.18 13.84 -10.30
CA LYS A 120 0.85 15.24 -10.01
C LYS A 120 -0.52 15.38 -9.35
N ASP A 121 -1.53 14.68 -9.86
CA ASP A 121 -2.95 14.89 -9.53
C ASP A 121 -3.45 14.10 -8.31
N CYS A 122 -2.69 13.11 -7.84
CA CYS A 122 -3.05 12.28 -6.68
C CYS A 122 -2.53 12.85 -5.35
N GLN A 123 -3.39 12.86 -4.33
CA GLN A 123 -3.04 13.32 -2.97
C GLN A 123 -2.33 12.22 -2.17
N VAL A 124 -2.62 10.95 -2.48
CA VAL A 124 -1.99 9.79 -1.85
C VAL A 124 -1.38 8.91 -2.94
N ILE A 125 -0.14 8.47 -2.74
CA ILE A 125 0.55 7.54 -3.61
C ILE A 125 0.94 6.31 -2.78
N ILE A 126 0.41 5.16 -3.16
CA ILE A 126 0.69 3.85 -2.58
C ILE A 126 1.72 3.15 -3.47
N ILE A 127 2.89 2.87 -2.91
CA ILE A 127 3.96 2.09 -3.53
C ILE A 127 3.89 0.68 -2.96
N ALA A 128 3.32 -0.26 -3.69
CA ALA A 128 3.28 -1.67 -3.31
C ALA A 128 4.63 -2.35 -3.54
N ILE A 129 5.17 -2.99 -2.51
CA ILE A 129 6.50 -3.60 -2.49
C ILE A 129 6.37 -5.09 -2.20
N ASP A 130 6.72 -5.93 -3.18
CA ASP A 130 6.77 -7.37 -2.98
C ASP A 130 7.93 -7.72 -2.03
N THR A 131 7.56 -8.13 -0.81
CA THR A 131 8.52 -8.41 0.26
C THR A 131 9.43 -9.60 -0.05
N PRO A 132 8.92 -10.73 -0.60
CA PRO A 132 9.78 -11.80 -1.12
C PRO A 132 10.89 -11.31 -2.05
N TYR A 133 10.59 -10.44 -3.02
CA TYR A 133 11.62 -9.86 -3.90
C TYR A 133 12.56 -8.88 -3.19
N LEU A 134 12.07 -8.16 -2.18
CA LEU A 134 12.88 -7.25 -1.37
C LEU A 134 13.90 -7.98 -0.49
N PHE A 135 13.61 -9.19 -0.01
CA PHE A 135 14.44 -9.90 0.98
C PHE A 135 15.20 -11.11 0.44
N SER A 136 14.69 -11.77 -0.59
CA SER A 136 15.27 -13.05 -1.00
C SER A 136 16.68 -12.86 -1.54
N LYS A 137 17.61 -13.67 -1.01
CA LYS A 137 19.05 -13.60 -1.33
C LYS A 137 19.60 -12.19 -1.09
N MET A 138 19.59 -11.76 0.18
CA MET A 138 20.12 -10.46 0.62
C MET A 138 21.54 -10.22 0.09
N THR A 139 21.78 -8.98 -0.35
CA THR A 139 23.08 -8.52 -0.86
C THR A 139 23.75 -7.56 0.12
N SER A 140 25.00 -7.21 -0.14
CA SER A 140 25.69 -6.13 0.58
C SER A 140 25.04 -4.75 0.43
N LYS A 141 24.08 -4.57 -0.50
CA LYS A 141 23.32 -3.33 -0.66
C LYS A 141 22.23 -3.14 0.40
N GLY A 142 21.93 -4.16 1.22
CA GLY A 142 20.88 -4.12 2.25
C GLY A 142 19.49 -4.53 1.75
N TYR A 143 19.40 -5.13 0.56
CA TYR A 143 18.17 -5.73 0.01
C TYR A 143 18.52 -6.92 -0.89
N GLY A 144 17.51 -7.73 -1.21
CA GLY A 144 17.60 -8.96 -2.01
C GLY A 144 17.90 -8.70 -3.49
N ILE A 145 18.55 -9.68 -4.15
CA ILE A 145 18.97 -9.54 -5.57
C ILE A 145 17.82 -9.26 -6.54
N TYR A 146 16.60 -9.66 -6.19
CA TYR A 146 15.43 -9.52 -7.06
C TYR A 146 14.75 -8.14 -6.94
N HIS A 147 15.14 -7.33 -5.96
CA HIS A 147 14.47 -6.07 -5.66
C HIS A 147 14.51 -5.09 -6.85
N GLU A 148 15.69 -4.88 -7.45
CA GLU A 148 15.87 -3.93 -8.55
C GLU A 148 15.03 -4.34 -9.77
N GLU A 149 15.01 -5.63 -10.11
CA GLU A 149 14.29 -6.13 -11.28
C GLU A 149 12.76 -6.10 -11.09
N TYR A 150 12.26 -6.54 -9.93
CA TYR A 150 10.83 -6.79 -9.75
C TYR A 150 10.09 -5.70 -8.99
N ASN A 151 10.73 -5.00 -8.04
CA ASN A 151 10.12 -3.88 -7.31
C ASN A 151 10.37 -2.52 -7.95
N LYS A 152 11.28 -2.44 -8.93
CA LYS A 152 11.51 -1.27 -9.80
C LYS A 152 11.79 0.05 -9.04
N PRO A 153 12.63 0.05 -7.99
CA PRO A 153 12.83 1.23 -7.14
C PRO A 153 13.41 2.44 -7.89
N LEU A 154 14.32 2.20 -8.85
CA LEU A 154 14.97 3.26 -9.62
C LEU A 154 13.98 3.93 -10.59
N GLU A 155 13.20 3.13 -11.30
CA GLU A 155 12.17 3.62 -12.23
C GLU A 155 11.15 4.46 -11.46
N ILE A 156 10.67 3.97 -10.31
CA ILE A 156 9.78 4.72 -9.41
C ILE A 156 10.44 6.05 -9.00
N ALA A 157 11.69 6.03 -8.54
CA ALA A 157 12.40 7.25 -8.16
C ALA A 157 12.48 8.28 -9.31
N ASN A 158 12.74 7.81 -10.53
CA ASN A 158 12.79 8.66 -11.71
C ASN A 158 11.44 9.27 -12.05
N PHE A 159 10.31 8.55 -11.88
CA PHE A 159 8.98 9.16 -12.03
C PHE A 159 8.78 10.31 -11.06
N PHE A 160 9.11 10.14 -9.78
CA PHE A 160 8.98 11.23 -8.80
C PHE A 160 9.85 12.43 -9.17
N LYS A 161 11.12 12.20 -9.50
CA LYS A 161 12.06 13.27 -9.93
C LYS A 161 11.58 14.02 -11.15
N ASN A 162 10.99 13.32 -12.12
CA ASN A 162 10.53 13.92 -13.37
C ASN A 162 9.13 14.54 -13.26
N SER A 163 8.34 14.18 -12.26
CA SER A 163 6.93 14.58 -12.13
C SER A 163 6.70 15.68 -11.11
N LEU A 164 7.48 15.71 -10.02
CA LEU A 164 7.35 16.72 -8.99
C LEU A 164 8.19 17.95 -9.32
N SER A 165 7.52 19.10 -9.45
CA SER A 165 8.16 20.42 -9.49
C SER A 165 8.20 20.97 -8.07
N VAL A 166 9.39 21.31 -7.57
CA VAL A 166 9.60 21.82 -6.20
C VAL A 166 8.86 23.15 -5.99
N ASP A 167 8.84 24.03 -7.00
CA ASP A 167 8.23 25.36 -6.93
C ASP A 167 6.70 25.33 -6.79
N GLN A 168 6.06 24.18 -7.08
CA GLN A 168 4.62 24.00 -7.07
C GLN A 168 4.21 22.73 -6.33
N ILE A 169 5.04 22.24 -5.42
CA ILE A 169 4.75 20.98 -4.74
C ILE A 169 3.57 21.13 -3.79
N GLU A 170 2.57 20.29 -4.03
CA GLU A 170 1.43 20.18 -3.15
C GLU A 170 1.62 19.09 -2.12
N ASP A 171 0.92 19.28 -0.99
CA ASP A 171 0.88 18.35 0.13
C ASP A 171 0.41 16.96 -0.36
N ARG A 172 1.21 15.94 -0.10
CA ARG A 172 0.92 14.55 -0.49
C ARG A 172 1.39 13.54 0.54
N MET A 173 0.71 12.40 0.57
CA MET A 173 1.13 11.23 1.34
C MET A 173 1.72 10.19 0.39
N ILE A 174 2.86 9.62 0.76
CA ILE A 174 3.50 8.51 0.04
C ILE A 174 3.63 7.35 1.01
N LEU A 175 2.89 6.28 0.71
CA LEU A 175 2.83 5.06 1.49
C LEU A 175 3.65 3.97 0.82
N PHE A 176 4.72 3.54 1.47
CA PHE A 176 5.42 2.32 1.13
C PHE A 176 4.64 1.16 1.76
N VAL A 177 4.09 0.27 0.96
CA VAL A 177 3.23 -0.83 1.41
C VAL A 177 3.91 -2.16 1.08
N PRO A 178 4.74 -2.68 1.99
CA PRO A 178 5.23 -4.04 1.91
C PRO A 178 4.07 -5.03 1.94
N ILE A 179 4.02 -5.87 0.93
CA ILE A 179 2.98 -6.89 0.75
C ILE A 179 3.64 -8.26 0.80
N LYS A 180 2.85 -9.29 1.09
CA LYS A 180 3.35 -10.66 1.33
C LYS A 180 4.35 -10.75 2.51
N CYS A 181 4.05 -10.04 3.61
CA CYS A 181 4.91 -9.98 4.79
C CYS A 181 4.81 -11.22 5.71
N GLU A 182 3.93 -12.18 5.42
CA GLU A 182 3.51 -13.28 6.30
C GLU A 182 4.71 -14.01 6.92
N ARG A 183 5.64 -14.49 6.09
CA ARG A 183 6.83 -15.21 6.55
C ARG A 183 7.61 -14.42 7.61
N TYR A 184 7.91 -13.16 7.31
CA TYR A 184 8.75 -12.30 8.14
C TYR A 184 8.02 -11.91 9.43
N TYR A 185 6.72 -11.66 9.33
CA TYR A 185 5.85 -11.40 10.46
C TYR A 185 5.76 -12.61 11.40
N HIS A 186 5.50 -13.79 10.87
CA HIS A 186 5.40 -15.03 11.66
C HIS A 186 6.73 -15.37 12.33
N LEU A 187 7.86 -15.20 11.64
CA LEU A 187 9.19 -15.40 12.21
C LEU A 187 9.51 -14.40 13.32
N THR A 188 9.12 -13.12 13.20
CA THR A 188 9.30 -12.15 14.31
C THR A 188 8.44 -12.53 15.51
N ASN A 189 7.16 -12.83 15.29
CA ASN A 189 6.14 -12.96 16.34
C ASN A 189 5.95 -14.38 16.88
N THR A 190 6.70 -15.36 16.39
CA THR A 190 6.69 -16.74 16.90
C THR A 190 8.07 -17.10 17.47
N PRO A 191 8.33 -16.83 18.77
CA PRO A 191 9.66 -17.02 19.38
C PRO A 191 10.26 -18.42 19.19
N LYS A 192 9.41 -19.45 19.12
CA LYS A 192 9.84 -20.84 18.87
C LYS A 192 10.46 -21.05 17.50
N LEU A 193 10.06 -20.26 16.49
CA LEU A 193 10.60 -20.30 15.13
C LEU A 193 11.76 -19.33 14.95
N ASN A 194 11.84 -18.30 15.79
CA ASN A 194 12.87 -17.26 15.74
C ASN A 194 14.15 -17.65 16.50
N VAL A 195 14.76 -18.78 16.12
CA VAL A 195 15.96 -19.30 16.80
C VAL A 195 17.10 -18.26 16.79
N SER A 196 17.18 -17.46 15.73
CA SER A 196 18.19 -16.40 15.57
C SER A 196 17.86 -15.08 16.31
N LYS A 197 16.71 -14.99 17.00
CA LYS A 197 16.24 -13.78 17.72
C LYS A 197 16.30 -12.50 16.87
N ARG A 198 15.95 -12.63 15.59
CA ARG A 198 15.98 -11.51 14.64
C ARG A 198 14.66 -10.76 14.67
N ASN A 199 14.71 -9.44 14.54
CA ASN A 199 13.51 -8.65 14.30
C ASN A 199 13.34 -8.45 12.78
N TYR A 200 12.71 -9.42 12.12
CA TYR A 200 12.51 -9.38 10.66
C TYR A 200 11.61 -8.22 10.22
N MET A 201 10.75 -7.71 11.10
CA MET A 201 9.90 -6.55 10.80
C MET A 201 10.71 -5.25 10.82
N GLN A 202 11.69 -5.12 11.73
CA GLN A 202 12.65 -4.02 11.68
C GLN A 202 13.54 -4.12 10.44
N GLU A 203 14.08 -5.31 10.15
CA GLU A 203 14.90 -5.51 8.95
C GLU A 203 14.14 -5.18 7.66
N LEU A 204 12.81 -5.35 7.65
CA LEU A 204 11.97 -4.98 6.51
C LEU A 204 11.99 -3.47 6.28
N ILE A 205 11.86 -2.70 7.36
CA ILE A 205 11.96 -1.24 7.30
C ILE A 205 13.34 -0.81 6.80
N ASP A 206 14.40 -1.44 7.32
CA ASP A 206 15.77 -1.14 6.92
C ASP A 206 16.00 -1.46 5.43
N ALA A 207 15.51 -2.60 4.96
CA ALA A 207 15.61 -3.01 3.56
C ALA A 207 14.85 -2.06 2.62
N ILE A 208 13.68 -1.54 3.01
CA ILE A 208 12.97 -0.50 2.25
C ILE A 208 13.80 0.78 2.22
N GLY A 209 14.38 1.17 3.35
CA GLY A 209 15.26 2.34 3.45
C GLY A 209 16.46 2.23 2.51
N CYS A 210 17.08 1.06 2.43
CA CYS A 210 18.19 0.77 1.51
C CYS A 210 17.72 0.69 0.04
N GLY A 211 16.62 -0.01 -0.23
CA GLY A 211 16.11 -0.29 -1.57
C GLY A 211 15.54 0.93 -2.29
N TYR A 212 14.82 1.78 -1.55
CA TYR A 212 14.22 3.02 -2.07
C TYR A 212 15.01 4.27 -1.70
N ARG A 213 16.29 4.12 -1.32
CA ARG A 213 17.17 5.23 -0.90
C ARG A 213 17.12 6.42 -1.85
N ASP A 214 17.19 6.18 -3.16
CA ASP A 214 17.23 7.27 -4.16
C ASP A 214 15.93 8.10 -4.18
N LEU A 215 14.78 7.44 -4.00
CA LEU A 215 13.49 8.12 -3.87
C LEU A 215 13.40 8.87 -2.54
N LEU A 216 13.78 8.22 -1.43
CA LEU A 216 13.73 8.81 -0.10
C LEU A 216 14.63 10.04 0.01
N MET A 217 15.85 9.98 -0.56
CA MET A 217 16.78 11.10 -0.60
C MET A 217 16.24 12.24 -1.46
N PHE A 218 15.61 11.94 -2.60
CA PHE A 218 14.95 12.97 -3.40
C PHE A 218 13.81 13.65 -2.64
N LEU A 219 12.93 12.91 -1.98
CA LEU A 219 11.80 13.47 -1.20
C LEU A 219 12.23 14.24 0.05
N ARG A 220 13.53 14.26 0.34
CA ARG A 220 14.19 14.97 1.45
C ARG A 220 15.18 16.05 0.97
N SER A 221 15.33 16.24 -0.34
CA SER A 221 16.41 17.05 -0.91
C SER A 221 16.19 18.55 -0.71
N THR A 222 14.94 19.00 -0.49
CA THR A 222 14.62 20.41 -0.22
C THR A 222 13.64 20.55 0.95
N PRO A 223 13.62 21.71 1.63
CA PRO A 223 12.63 21.99 2.68
C PRO A 223 11.18 21.86 2.20
N GLU A 224 10.88 22.24 0.95
CA GLU A 224 9.53 22.17 0.38
C GLU A 224 9.07 20.71 0.24
N LEU A 225 9.94 19.84 -0.28
CA LEU A 225 9.69 18.40 -0.38
C LEU A 225 9.55 17.77 1.01
N LEU A 226 10.42 18.15 1.94
CA LEU A 226 10.42 17.64 3.31
C LEU A 226 9.12 17.97 4.05
N ASN A 227 8.59 19.19 3.86
CA ASN A 227 7.39 19.69 4.53
C ASN A 227 6.08 19.33 3.80
N SER A 228 6.13 19.06 2.50
CA SER A 228 4.93 18.76 1.69
C SER A 228 4.68 17.25 1.56
N CYS A 229 5.70 16.41 1.68
CA CYS A 229 5.57 14.96 1.58
C CYS A 229 5.52 14.31 2.98
N THR A 230 4.41 13.65 3.29
CA THR A 230 4.28 12.71 4.42
C THR A 230 4.68 11.32 3.95
N LEU A 231 5.68 10.71 4.58
CA LEU A 231 6.21 9.40 4.18
C LEU A 231 5.99 8.39 5.30
N ALA A 232 5.49 7.20 4.96
CA ALA A 232 5.34 6.11 5.92
C ALA A 232 5.39 4.73 5.28
N ILE A 233 5.66 3.72 6.10
CA ILE A 233 5.63 2.30 5.75
C ILE A 233 4.46 1.62 6.44
N THR A 234 3.68 0.84 5.69
CA THR A 234 2.50 0.11 6.20
C THR A 234 2.57 -1.36 5.76
N PRO A 235 3.28 -2.24 6.50
CA PRO A 235 3.38 -3.64 6.14
C PRO A 235 2.01 -4.32 6.22
N ILE A 236 1.69 -5.19 5.27
CA ILE A 236 0.45 -5.97 5.29
C ILE A 236 0.70 -7.45 5.02
N LEU A 237 -0.14 -8.28 5.63
CA LEU A 237 -0.22 -9.71 5.35
C LEU A 237 -1.37 -9.90 4.38
N SER A 238 -1.03 -9.92 3.09
CA SER A 238 -1.99 -9.94 1.96
C SER A 238 -2.90 -11.16 1.92
N ALA A 239 -2.38 -12.33 2.30
CA ALA A 239 -3.10 -13.59 2.41
C ALA A 239 -3.22 -14.04 3.87
N GLY A 240 -2.24 -13.69 4.71
CA GLY A 240 -2.26 -14.03 6.14
C GLY A 240 -1.76 -15.42 6.45
N GLY A 241 -2.53 -16.44 6.07
CA GLY A 241 -2.23 -17.84 6.43
C GLY A 241 -1.23 -18.54 5.52
N ILE A 242 -0.61 -17.84 4.57
CA ILE A 242 0.25 -18.44 3.53
C ILE A 242 1.61 -17.77 3.56
N ASP A 243 2.66 -18.56 3.77
CA ASP A 243 4.04 -18.09 3.75
C ASP A 243 4.68 -18.28 2.38
N PHE A 244 5.43 -17.27 1.94
CA PHE A 244 6.49 -17.45 0.98
C PHE A 244 7.60 -18.34 1.58
N VAL A 245 8.14 -19.25 0.79
CA VAL A 245 9.24 -20.15 1.20
C VAL A 245 10.53 -19.74 0.51
N HIS A 246 10.59 -19.84 -0.81
CA HIS A 246 11.77 -19.51 -1.60
C HIS A 246 11.46 -19.34 -3.08
N PHE A 247 12.37 -18.71 -3.82
CA PHE A 247 12.36 -18.69 -5.28
C PHE A 247 13.15 -19.87 -5.86
N ARG A 248 12.60 -20.55 -6.86
CA ARG A 248 13.31 -21.59 -7.60
C ARG A 248 13.39 -21.20 -9.07
N THR A 249 14.58 -21.26 -9.64
CA THR A 249 14.74 -21.16 -11.09
C THR A 249 14.43 -22.52 -11.71
N ASP A 250 13.51 -22.54 -12.65
CA ASP A 250 13.23 -23.71 -13.47
C ASP A 250 14.42 -23.98 -14.39
N SER A 251 14.94 -25.21 -14.38
CA SER A 251 16.18 -25.57 -15.07
C SER A 251 16.03 -25.64 -16.59
N GLU A 252 14.81 -25.82 -17.10
CA GLU A 252 14.54 -25.98 -18.53
C GLU A 252 14.19 -24.64 -19.18
N THR A 253 13.35 -23.85 -18.51
CA THR A 253 12.86 -22.56 -19.03
C THR A 253 13.64 -21.35 -18.54
N GLY A 254 14.43 -21.50 -17.48
CA GLY A 254 15.12 -20.39 -16.81
C GLY A 254 14.19 -19.46 -16.03
N LYS A 255 12.88 -19.72 -16.01
CA LYS A 255 11.90 -18.86 -15.33
C LYS A 255 12.01 -19.01 -13.81
N ILE A 256 11.84 -17.89 -13.10
CA ILE A 256 11.73 -17.90 -11.63
C ILE A 256 10.31 -18.32 -11.25
N THR A 257 10.22 -19.27 -10.33
CA THR A 257 8.98 -19.72 -9.69
C THR A 257 9.03 -19.40 -8.21
N SER A 258 7.90 -19.02 -7.65
CA SER A 258 7.76 -18.75 -6.22
C SER A 258 7.14 -19.97 -5.54
N LEU A 259 7.70 -20.41 -4.42
CA LEU A 259 7.14 -21.49 -3.61
C LEU A 259 6.40 -20.90 -2.41
N TYR A 260 5.16 -21.33 -2.23
CA TYR A 260 4.32 -20.95 -1.09
C TYR A 260 3.80 -22.18 -0.36
N GLN A 261 3.48 -22.01 0.92
CA GLN A 261 2.85 -23.05 1.73
C GLN A 261 2.02 -22.44 2.85
N GLU A 262 0.96 -23.15 3.25
CA GLU A 262 0.30 -22.92 4.54
C GLU A 262 1.19 -23.44 5.68
N PRO A 263 1.58 -22.60 6.66
CA PRO A 263 2.43 -23.05 7.75
C PRO A 263 1.67 -23.85 8.81
N GLU A 264 2.18 -25.05 9.14
CA GLU A 264 1.56 -25.96 10.12
C GLU A 264 1.50 -25.41 11.55
N PHE A 265 2.35 -24.42 11.87
CA PHE A 265 2.38 -23.81 13.21
C PHE A 265 1.24 -22.79 13.44
N LEU A 266 0.51 -22.39 12.39
CA LEU A 266 -0.63 -21.49 12.53
C LEU A 266 -1.80 -22.19 13.20
N ARG A 267 -2.55 -21.45 14.02
CA ARG A 267 -3.83 -21.91 14.56
C ARG A 267 -4.82 -22.06 13.41
N GLU A 268 -5.78 -22.97 13.55
CA GLU A 268 -6.78 -23.28 12.51
C GLU A 268 -7.51 -22.03 11.97
N PHE A 269 -7.82 -21.06 12.82
CA PHE A 269 -8.48 -19.82 12.39
C PHE A 269 -7.56 -18.81 11.69
N GLU A 270 -6.24 -19.03 11.70
CA GLU A 270 -5.23 -18.23 11.01
C GLU A 270 -4.76 -18.88 9.70
N GLN A 271 -5.11 -20.16 9.49
CA GLN A 271 -4.84 -20.90 8.26
C GLN A 271 -5.73 -20.39 7.10
N GLY A 272 -5.30 -20.65 5.86
CA GLY A 272 -5.97 -20.20 4.65
C GLY A 272 -5.95 -18.69 4.47
N TYR A 273 -7.06 -18.14 3.96
CA TYR A 273 -7.15 -16.72 3.63
C TYR A 273 -7.59 -15.92 4.87
N SER A 274 -6.61 -15.38 5.59
CA SER A 274 -6.78 -14.62 6.82
C SER A 274 -5.93 -13.33 6.80
N PRO A 275 -6.16 -12.40 5.86
CA PRO A 275 -5.35 -11.19 5.71
C PRO A 275 -5.28 -10.37 7.01
N LYS A 276 -4.13 -9.75 7.27
CA LYS A 276 -3.94 -8.86 8.44
C LYS A 276 -3.38 -7.52 7.99
N PHE A 277 -3.88 -6.46 8.63
CA PHE A 277 -3.47 -5.07 8.43
C PHE A 277 -3.79 -4.49 7.05
N CYS A 278 -4.49 -5.24 6.17
CA CYS A 278 -4.85 -4.76 4.83
C CYS A 278 -5.77 -3.54 4.87
N GLU A 279 -6.52 -3.31 5.94
CA GLU A 279 -7.32 -2.09 6.11
C GLU A 279 -6.45 -0.83 6.31
N GLN A 280 -5.25 -1.00 6.88
CA GLN A 280 -4.45 0.10 7.41
C GLN A 280 -4.07 1.14 6.33
N PRO A 281 -3.52 0.79 5.15
CA PRO A 281 -3.15 1.79 4.15
C PRO A 281 -4.34 2.66 3.73
N MET A 282 -5.56 2.09 3.68
CA MET A 282 -6.78 2.84 3.38
C MET A 282 -7.16 3.76 4.53
N ILE A 283 -7.12 3.30 5.79
CA ILE A 283 -7.42 4.14 6.96
C ILE A 283 -6.46 5.34 7.00
N TYR A 284 -5.15 5.12 6.80
CA TYR A 284 -4.17 6.20 6.78
C TYR A 284 -4.42 7.20 5.65
N ALA A 285 -4.71 6.71 4.45
CA ALA A 285 -5.08 7.57 3.32
C ALA A 285 -6.30 8.42 3.65
N LEU A 286 -7.38 7.81 4.16
CA LEU A 286 -8.62 8.51 4.49
C LEU A 286 -8.43 9.56 5.59
N ILE A 287 -7.65 9.27 6.63
CA ILE A 287 -7.32 10.27 7.66
C ILE A 287 -6.55 11.43 7.04
N TYR A 288 -5.52 11.14 6.24
CA TYR A 288 -4.71 12.17 5.59
C TYR A 288 -5.57 13.11 4.74
N ILE A 289 -6.46 12.52 3.93
CA ILE A 289 -7.42 13.22 3.07
C ILE A 289 -8.35 14.13 3.90
N LEU A 290 -8.96 13.59 4.96
CA LEU A 290 -9.84 14.35 5.84
C LEU A 290 -9.11 15.49 6.57
N MET A 291 -7.86 15.25 7.00
CA MET A 291 -7.06 16.24 7.69
C MET A 291 -6.62 17.38 6.78
N GLN A 292 -6.31 17.11 5.50
CA GLN A 292 -6.05 18.17 4.53
C GLN A 292 -7.22 19.17 4.42
N GLU A 293 -8.45 18.68 4.57
CA GLU A 293 -9.66 19.49 4.43
C GLU A 293 -10.07 20.18 5.73
N LEU A 294 -9.70 19.60 6.88
CA LEU A 294 -9.88 20.21 8.19
C LEU A 294 -8.83 21.30 8.50
N GLY A 295 -7.69 21.30 7.81
CA GLY A 295 -6.61 22.27 7.98
C GLY A 295 -7.10 23.73 7.88
N PRO A 296 -6.38 24.70 8.48
CA PRO A 296 -6.75 26.10 8.38
C PRO A 296 -6.84 26.53 6.90
N GLN A 297 -7.92 27.22 6.52
CA GLN A 297 -8.05 27.88 5.20
C GLN A 297 -7.10 29.08 5.05
N THR A 298 -5.88 28.98 5.59
CA THR A 298 -4.83 29.97 5.42
C THR A 298 -4.31 29.89 4.01
N GLN A 299 -4.85 30.76 3.15
CA GLN A 299 -4.20 31.43 2.02
C GLN A 299 -2.94 30.76 1.43
N LYS A 300 -3.00 29.50 1.01
CA LYS A 300 -2.03 29.00 0.01
C LYS A 300 -2.48 29.56 -1.35
N LYS A 301 -2.07 30.80 -1.65
CA LYS A 301 -2.14 31.34 -3.02
C LYS A 301 -1.39 30.37 -3.92
N GLY A 302 -2.12 29.53 -4.67
CA GLY A 302 -1.55 28.61 -5.65
C GLY A 302 -1.73 27.11 -5.39
N SER A 303 -2.31 26.66 -4.26
CA SER A 303 -2.61 25.23 -4.11
C SER A 303 -3.88 24.84 -4.90
N LEU A 304 -3.69 23.99 -5.91
CA LEU A 304 -4.73 23.28 -6.64
C LEU A 304 -5.54 22.35 -5.74
N PHE A 305 -5.00 21.84 -4.62
CA PHE A 305 -5.78 21.03 -3.67
C PHE A 305 -6.56 21.87 -2.65
N GLY A 306 -5.99 22.95 -2.10
CA GLY A 306 -6.54 23.66 -0.94
C GLY A 306 -7.69 24.68 -1.16
N GLN A 307 -8.11 24.98 -2.41
CA GLN A 307 -8.99 26.14 -2.64
C GLN A 307 -10.49 25.88 -2.92
N ARG A 308 -10.99 24.65 -3.08
CA ARG A 308 -12.44 24.46 -3.37
C ARG A 308 -12.95 23.13 -2.82
N GLY A 309 -13.84 23.20 -1.83
CA GLY A 309 -14.32 22.09 -0.99
C GLY A 309 -14.74 20.86 -1.78
N ILE A 310 -14.03 19.76 -1.53
CA ILE A 310 -14.29 18.43 -2.10
C ILE A 310 -15.51 17.77 -1.42
N PHE A 311 -15.86 18.24 -0.23
CA PHE A 311 -16.79 17.61 0.72
C PHE A 311 -18.13 18.36 0.74
N GLN A 312 -18.91 18.25 -0.33
CA GLN A 312 -20.28 18.78 -0.33
C GLN A 312 -21.14 17.99 0.69
N GLY A 313 -21.61 18.67 1.74
CA GLY A 313 -22.56 18.13 2.71
C GLY A 313 -21.98 17.65 4.04
N LEU A 314 -20.66 17.68 4.24
CA LEU A 314 -20.03 17.37 5.53
C LEU A 314 -19.65 18.66 6.25
N ASN A 315 -20.15 18.84 7.48
CA ASN A 315 -19.68 19.92 8.33
C ASN A 315 -18.34 19.55 9.00
N ARG A 316 -17.63 20.56 9.50
CA ARG A 316 -16.31 20.40 10.14
C ARG A 316 -16.34 19.40 11.31
N THR A 317 -17.41 19.39 12.10
CA THR A 317 -17.60 18.49 13.25
C THR A 317 -17.71 17.04 12.81
N GLN A 318 -18.45 16.75 11.74
CA GLN A 318 -18.57 15.41 11.17
C GLN A 318 -17.22 14.90 10.64
N MET A 319 -16.46 15.76 9.96
CA MET A 319 -15.11 15.42 9.50
C MET A 319 -14.15 15.15 10.67
N GLN A 320 -14.21 15.94 11.75
CA GLN A 320 -13.42 15.69 12.96
C GLN A 320 -13.78 14.36 13.63
N ALA A 321 -15.07 14.08 13.78
CA ALA A 321 -15.55 12.82 14.35
C ALA A 321 -15.12 11.61 13.50
N ALA A 322 -15.16 11.74 12.17
CA ALA A 322 -14.66 10.72 11.25
C ALA A 322 -13.16 10.47 11.44
N VAL A 323 -12.34 11.54 11.50
CA VAL A 323 -10.90 11.44 11.78
C VAL A 323 -10.63 10.75 13.12
N GLU A 324 -11.31 11.16 14.19
CA GLU A 324 -11.15 10.53 15.51
C GLU A 324 -11.51 9.06 15.50
N THR A 325 -12.58 8.70 14.78
CA THR A 325 -13.02 7.32 14.67
C THR A 325 -12.03 6.47 13.89
N LEU A 326 -11.50 6.98 12.76
CA LEU A 326 -10.46 6.32 11.99
C LEU A 326 -9.16 6.20 12.80
N ARG A 327 -8.77 7.24 13.56
CA ARG A 327 -7.59 7.21 14.44
C ARG A 327 -7.67 6.11 15.49
N LYS A 328 -8.86 5.84 16.06
CA LYS A 328 -9.09 4.72 16.98
C LYS A 328 -8.90 3.34 16.34
N LYS A 329 -8.97 3.25 15.01
CA LYS A 329 -8.77 2.01 14.24
C LYS A 329 -7.35 1.86 13.70
N LEU A 330 -6.49 2.86 13.90
CA LEU A 330 -5.09 2.81 13.50
C LEU A 330 -4.31 1.82 14.35
N LYS A 331 -3.51 0.99 13.68
CA LYS A 331 -2.50 0.14 14.31
C LYS A 331 -1.15 0.83 14.17
N ARG A 332 -0.77 1.54 15.23
CA ARG A 332 0.52 2.25 15.31
C ARG A 332 1.52 1.40 16.06
N ASN A 333 2.79 1.52 15.66
CA ASN A 333 3.88 1.15 16.55
C ASN A 333 4.04 2.29 17.56
N THR A 334 3.73 2.03 18.84
CA THR A 334 3.86 3.03 19.92
C THR A 334 5.23 2.99 20.60
N GLY A 335 6.18 2.21 20.08
CA GLY A 335 7.55 2.08 20.59
C GLY A 335 8.62 2.38 19.54
N ASN A 336 9.90 2.26 19.92
CA ASN A 336 11.06 2.47 19.04
C ASN A 336 11.23 1.38 17.96
N HIS A 337 10.39 0.34 17.97
CA HIS A 337 10.46 -0.81 17.07
C HIS A 337 9.12 -1.02 16.35
N PRO A 338 9.15 -1.39 15.06
CA PRO A 338 7.97 -1.76 14.32
C PRO A 338 7.57 -3.20 14.66
N GLU A 339 6.56 -3.37 15.51
CA GLU A 339 6.10 -4.69 15.96
C GLU A 339 5.05 -5.26 14.99
N ASP A 340 4.05 -4.45 14.62
CA ASP A 340 2.92 -4.90 13.80
C ASP A 340 2.39 -3.86 12.80
N GLY A 341 2.88 -2.63 12.88
CA GLY A 341 2.11 -1.48 12.42
C GLY A 341 2.83 -0.50 11.49
N PHE A 342 2.17 0.62 11.34
CA PHE A 342 2.61 1.78 10.59
C PHE A 342 3.88 2.42 11.17
N TYR A 343 4.82 2.75 10.29
CA TYR A 343 6.09 3.38 10.64
C TYR A 343 6.25 4.71 9.89
N PHE A 344 6.33 5.83 10.61
CA PHE A 344 6.58 7.13 9.99
C PHE A 344 8.05 7.28 9.61
N ILE A 345 8.26 7.71 8.37
CA ILE A 345 9.58 8.08 7.85
C ILE A 345 9.77 9.60 7.93
N GLN A 346 8.71 10.37 7.66
CA GLN A 346 8.80 11.83 7.52
C GLN A 346 7.45 12.50 7.66
N ASN A 347 7.46 13.69 8.29
CA ASN A 347 6.35 14.63 8.38
C ASN A 347 5.01 13.95 8.73
N PRO A 348 4.87 13.41 9.95
CA PRO A 348 3.71 12.63 10.32
C PRO A 348 2.40 13.42 10.32
N ARG A 349 2.41 14.76 10.18
CA ARG A 349 1.20 15.61 10.14
C ARG A 349 0.09 15.15 11.09
N GLU A 350 0.35 15.17 12.39
CA GLU A 350 -0.62 14.76 13.44
C GLU A 350 -1.40 13.43 13.15
N LEU A 351 -0.90 12.54 12.29
CA LEU A 351 -1.58 11.29 11.90
C LEU A 351 -1.55 10.22 12.99
#